data_AF-A0A960X8N6-F1
#
_entry.id   AF-A0A960X8N6-F1
#
_cell.length_a   1.000
_cell.length_b   1.000
_cell.length_c   1.000
_cell.angle_alpha   90.00
_cell.angle_beta   90.00
_cell.angle_gamma   90.00
#
_symmetry.space_group_name_H-M   'P 1'
#
loop_
_entity.id
_entity.type
_entity.pdbx_description
1 polymer ?
#
loop_
_entity_poly.entity_id
_entity_poly.type
_entity_poly.pdbx_seq_one_letter_code
_entity_poly.pdbx_strand_id
1 'polypeptide(L)'
;MKATLFSLIIAALLWYVGGVELPLNWMLPIAAVFVLTLPLLFAFSWGPLQKGEQNITPRLLGMFARDVKIHVSSALLLLFPLVTFAIWVFGQEASSEVKLYLSLGWIVLFGIALDLLWGLIIRITGYLDPFQASELIAKKASADVRKNNVENLIDGIDALAEVSSRSISRGNASLAQESIQELRNIGVEFLKASKSFANLTEDLDENTGGQVDKVAFTFFSLVSRLQSLGYQAAQKKMETVLSQTMTSLGRLAIASANYDLTLTAHPIVALGKIATHALKHHENETAIKGEIVLFEVAKSIINENDLSYGDLKSPFIALIHQLEALEESRFQADKEIQIQILTQPFLDLKELFKQEKLVGHLDTPALLSETDRVLAEFAALENVLRAMPKIPDLEEA
;
A
#
# COMPACT_ATOMS: atom_id res chain seq x y z
N MET A 1 -24.72 12.73 10.46
CA MET A 1 -26.18 12.80 10.23
C MET A 1 -27.02 12.64 11.50
N LYS A 2 -26.43 12.37 12.67
CA LYS A 2 -27.22 12.17 13.89
C LYS A 2 -27.77 13.50 14.41
N ALA A 3 -27.00 14.58 14.32
CA ALA A 3 -27.41 15.90 14.80
C ALA A 3 -28.50 16.52 13.90
N THR A 4 -28.36 16.41 12.58
CA THR A 4 -29.38 16.91 11.63
C THR A 4 -30.73 16.24 11.84
N LEU A 5 -30.75 14.91 12.02
CA LEU A 5 -31.99 14.17 12.26
C LEU A 5 -32.65 14.58 13.58
N PHE A 6 -31.86 14.74 14.64
CA PHE A 6 -32.34 15.20 15.93
C PHE A 6 -32.91 16.63 15.85
N SER A 7 -32.20 17.54 15.17
CA SER A 7 -32.68 18.90 14.92
C SER A 7 -33.98 18.94 14.13
N LEU A 8 -34.15 18.08 13.12
CA LEU A 8 -35.40 17.96 12.36
C LEU A 8 -36.56 17.51 13.24
N ILE A 9 -36.33 16.55 14.15
CA ILE A 9 -37.35 16.08 15.10
C ILE A 9 -37.74 17.21 16.06
N ILE A 10 -36.76 17.94 16.61
CA ILE A 10 -37.03 19.10 17.48
C ILE A 10 -37.82 20.16 16.74
N ALA A 11 -37.42 20.51 15.51
CA ALA A 11 -38.12 21.50 14.70
C ALA A 11 -39.58 21.07 14.43
N ALA A 12 -39.81 19.80 14.09
CA ALA A 12 -41.16 19.26 13.88
C ALA A 12 -42.02 19.29 15.16
N LEU A 13 -41.43 18.96 16.32
CA LEU A 13 -42.13 19.02 17.62
C LEU A 13 -42.49 20.46 18.02
N LEU A 14 -41.58 21.41 17.84
CA LEU A 14 -41.82 22.83 18.15
C LEU A 14 -42.90 23.43 17.24
N TRP A 15 -42.95 23.00 15.99
CA TRP A 15 -44.02 23.37 15.07
C TRP A 15 -45.38 22.81 15.54
N TYR A 16 -45.42 21.53 15.94
CA TYR A 16 -46.66 20.86 16.38
C TYR A 16 -47.23 21.39 17.70
N VAL A 17 -46.37 21.76 18.66
CA VAL A 17 -46.79 22.22 20.01
C VAL A 17 -47.29 23.67 20.03
N GLY A 18 -47.32 24.35 18.87
CA GLY A 18 -47.88 25.71 18.76
C GLY A 18 -46.86 26.82 18.99
N GLY A 19 -45.59 26.61 18.61
CA GLY A 19 -44.67 27.69 18.30
C GLY A 19 -44.10 28.43 19.51
N VAL A 20 -43.27 27.73 20.30
CA VAL A 20 -42.35 28.42 21.22
C VAL A 20 -41.32 29.17 20.37
N GLU A 21 -41.44 30.49 20.31
CA GLU A 21 -40.42 31.34 19.68
C GLU A 21 -39.11 31.23 20.46
N LEU A 22 -38.06 30.77 19.78
CA LEU A 22 -36.72 30.87 20.36
C LEU A 22 -36.30 32.32 20.37
N PRO A 23 -35.83 32.87 21.50
CA PRO A 23 -35.34 34.22 21.55
C PRO A 23 -34.13 34.37 20.60
N LEU A 24 -34.33 35.13 19.51
CA LEU A 24 -33.35 35.34 18.43
C LEU A 24 -31.97 35.76 18.95
N ASN A 25 -31.92 36.47 20.08
CA ASN A 25 -30.69 36.94 20.72
C ASN A 25 -29.75 35.80 21.16
N TRP A 26 -30.26 34.58 21.39
CA TRP A 26 -29.43 33.42 21.75
C TRP A 26 -28.73 32.80 20.54
N MET A 27 -29.22 33.06 19.32
CA MET A 27 -28.63 32.51 18.10
C MET A 27 -27.26 33.13 17.82
N LEU A 28 -27.07 34.42 18.13
CA LEU A 28 -25.81 35.14 17.87
C LEU A 28 -24.62 34.60 18.70
N PRO A 29 -24.71 34.42 20.04
CA PRO A 29 -23.64 33.78 20.80
C PRO A 29 -23.26 32.39 20.28
N ILE A 30 -24.25 31.58 19.87
CA ILE A 30 -24.00 30.24 19.32
C ILE A 30 -23.26 30.34 17.99
N ALA A 31 -23.69 31.21 17.08
CA ALA A 31 -22.97 31.46 15.83
C ALA A 31 -21.54 31.99 16.07
N ALA A 32 -21.35 32.86 17.06
CA ALA A 32 -20.02 33.35 17.43
C ALA A 32 -19.09 32.22 17.90
N VAL A 33 -19.61 31.22 18.62
CA VAL A 33 -18.83 30.02 18.96
C VAL A 33 -18.36 29.31 17.70
N PHE A 34 -19.20 29.15 16.66
CA PHE A 34 -18.77 28.53 15.40
C PHE A 34 -17.69 29.33 14.65
N VAL A 35 -17.77 30.66 14.68
CA VAL A 35 -16.73 31.54 14.11
C VAL A 35 -15.41 31.35 14.82
N LEU A 36 -15.42 31.14 16.14
CA LEU A 36 -14.20 30.92 16.93
C LEU A 36 -13.67 29.49 16.85
N THR A 37 -14.55 28.48 16.80
CA THR A 37 -14.13 27.07 16.82
C THR A 37 -13.35 26.69 15.57
N LEU A 38 -13.73 27.19 14.40
CA LEU A 38 -13.06 26.84 13.14
C LEU A 38 -11.58 27.26 13.08
N PRO A 39 -11.20 28.53 13.33
CA PRO A 39 -9.79 28.93 13.36
C PRO A 39 -9.03 28.26 14.52
N LEU A 40 -9.66 28.07 15.69
CA LEU A 40 -9.04 27.35 16.80
C LEU A 40 -8.73 25.90 16.43
N LEU A 41 -9.66 25.21 15.78
CA LEU A 41 -9.50 23.83 15.34
C LEU A 41 -8.36 23.69 14.32
N PHE A 42 -8.24 24.63 13.36
CA PHE A 42 -7.08 24.65 12.46
C PHE A 42 -5.78 24.96 13.20
N ALA A 43 -5.75 25.97 14.07
CA ALA A 43 -4.57 26.34 14.85
C ALA A 43 -4.09 25.19 15.74
N PHE A 44 -5.00 24.51 16.42
CA PHE A 44 -4.69 23.36 17.27
C PHE A 44 -4.32 22.11 16.47
N SER A 45 -4.82 21.95 15.24
CA SER A 45 -4.44 20.84 14.37
C SER A 45 -3.04 21.00 13.75
N TRP A 46 -2.57 22.23 13.57
CA TRP A 46 -1.33 22.52 12.84
C TRP A 46 -0.09 21.91 13.52
N GLY A 47 0.05 22.07 14.84
CA GLY A 47 1.17 21.50 15.59
C GLY A 47 1.24 19.97 15.51
N PRO A 48 0.14 19.26 15.82
CA PRO A 48 0.03 17.81 15.61
C PRO A 48 0.27 17.37 14.16
N LEU A 49 -0.24 18.10 13.17
CA LEU A 49 -0.02 17.79 11.75
C LEU A 49 1.46 17.93 11.37
N GLN A 50 2.15 18.97 11.84
CA GLN A 50 3.58 19.16 11.61
C GLN A 50 4.41 18.05 12.28
N LYS A 51 4.01 17.62 13.48
CA LYS A 51 4.61 16.42 14.10
C LYS A 51 4.33 15.17 13.28
N GLY A 52 3.10 15.00 12.77
CA GLY A 52 2.73 13.92 11.86
C GLY A 52 3.58 13.89 10.60
N GLU A 53 3.85 15.05 10.01
CA GLU A 53 4.71 15.21 8.84
C GLU A 53 6.15 14.76 9.10
N GLN A 54 6.70 15.13 10.25
CA GLN A 54 8.02 14.67 10.71
C GLN A 54 8.06 13.19 11.07
N ASN A 55 6.90 12.61 11.41
CA ASN A 55 6.81 11.27 11.98
C ASN A 55 6.40 10.18 10.99
N ILE A 56 5.55 10.51 10.03
CA ILE A 56 4.83 9.58 9.16
C ILE A 56 5.28 9.79 7.72
N THR A 57 5.02 10.96 7.14
CA THR A 57 5.43 11.31 5.77
C THR A 57 5.40 12.84 5.56
N PRO A 58 6.39 13.44 4.87
CA PRO A 58 6.45 14.85 4.52
C PRO A 58 5.31 15.27 3.59
N ARG A 59 4.60 14.30 3.00
CA ARG A 59 3.48 14.55 2.10
C ARG A 59 2.17 14.79 2.84
N LEU A 60 2.12 14.56 4.16
CA LEU A 60 0.90 14.63 4.97
C LEU A 60 0.27 16.03 4.93
N LEU A 61 1.07 17.09 5.10
CA LEU A 61 0.57 18.47 5.02
C LEU A 61 0.08 18.82 3.62
N GLY A 62 0.80 18.39 2.58
CA GLY A 62 0.37 18.59 1.20
C GLY A 62 -0.97 17.92 0.90
N MET A 63 -1.19 16.71 1.43
CA MET A 63 -2.47 16.01 1.31
C MET A 63 -3.59 16.71 2.06
N PHE A 64 -3.32 17.15 3.29
CA PHE A 64 -4.26 17.90 4.11
C PHE A 64 -4.69 19.21 3.40
N ALA A 65 -3.72 19.96 2.88
CA ALA A 65 -3.96 21.23 2.22
C ALA A 65 -4.75 21.10 0.90
N ARG A 66 -4.65 19.95 0.21
CA ARG A 66 -5.39 19.67 -1.04
C ARG A 66 -6.73 18.96 -0.82
N ASP A 67 -7.13 18.73 0.42
CA ASP A 67 -8.35 17.99 0.71
C ASP A 67 -9.60 18.85 0.47
N VAL A 68 -10.22 18.66 -0.70
CA VAL A 68 -11.43 19.36 -1.12
C VAL A 68 -12.56 19.26 -0.09
N LYS A 69 -12.71 18.12 0.59
CA LYS A 69 -13.80 17.93 1.56
C LYS A 69 -13.58 18.73 2.84
N ILE A 70 -12.32 18.98 3.24
CA ILE A 70 -12.00 19.91 4.33
C ILE A 70 -12.43 21.32 3.92
N HIS A 71 -11.98 21.78 2.74
CA HIS A 71 -12.31 23.13 2.25
C HIS A 71 -13.82 23.36 2.10
N VAL A 72 -14.53 22.41 1.51
CA VAL A 72 -16.00 22.49 1.35
C VAL A 72 -16.70 22.50 2.72
N SER A 73 -16.31 21.62 3.64
CA SER A 73 -16.92 21.58 4.98
C SER A 73 -16.65 22.88 5.74
N SER A 74 -15.44 23.41 5.67
CA SER A 74 -15.08 24.68 6.29
C SER A 74 -15.83 25.86 5.69
N ALA A 75 -15.97 25.92 4.36
CA ALA A 75 -16.74 26.96 3.69
C ALA A 75 -18.23 26.92 4.09
N LEU A 76 -18.84 25.73 4.13
CA LEU A 76 -20.22 25.56 4.58
C LEU A 76 -20.41 25.93 6.07
N LEU A 77 -19.43 25.61 6.92
CA LEU A 77 -19.44 26.00 8.33
C LEU A 77 -19.32 27.52 8.53
N LEU A 78 -18.58 28.23 7.67
CA LEU A 78 -18.51 29.69 7.68
C LEU A 78 -19.79 30.36 7.16
N LEU A 79 -20.57 29.65 6.34
CA LEU A 79 -21.87 30.14 5.87
C LEU A 79 -22.93 30.13 6.99
N PHE A 80 -22.86 29.19 7.94
CA PHE A 80 -23.78 29.11 9.07
C PHE A 80 -23.89 30.39 9.93
N PRO A 81 -22.80 31.01 10.41
CA PRO A 81 -22.88 32.26 11.16
C PRO A 81 -23.38 33.44 10.32
N LEU A 82 -23.07 33.48 9.01
CA LEU A 82 -23.59 34.50 8.10
C LEU A 82 -25.12 34.40 7.96
N VAL A 83 -25.63 33.18 7.76
CA VAL A 83 -27.07 32.93 7.71
C VAL A 83 -27.71 33.23 9.07
N THR A 84 -27.07 32.87 10.17
CA THR A 84 -27.57 33.19 11.52
C THR A 84 -27.65 34.69 11.75
N PHE A 85 -26.66 35.46 11.31
CA PHE A 85 -26.68 36.92 11.39
C PHE A 85 -27.79 37.52 10.53
N ALA A 86 -27.98 37.02 9.30
CA ALA A 86 -29.09 37.45 8.44
C ALA A 86 -30.45 37.16 9.08
N ILE A 87 -30.64 35.95 9.62
CA ILE A 87 -31.87 35.57 10.35
C ILE A 87 -32.09 36.50 11.54
N TRP A 88 -31.05 36.87 12.28
CA TRP A 88 -31.17 37.79 13.40
C TRP A 88 -31.60 39.19 12.94
N VAL A 89 -30.93 39.77 11.93
CA VAL A 89 -31.24 41.13 11.43
C VAL A 89 -32.67 41.21 10.89
N PHE A 90 -33.02 40.34 9.94
CA PHE A 90 -34.35 40.34 9.32
C PHE A 90 -35.44 39.83 10.27
N GLY A 91 -35.06 38.99 11.24
CA GLY A 91 -35.97 38.41 12.21
C GLY A 91 -36.48 39.41 13.24
N GLN A 92 -35.76 40.49 13.58
CA GLN A 92 -36.22 41.44 14.59
C GLN A 92 -37.55 42.12 14.21
N GLU A 93 -37.67 42.53 12.94
CA GLU A 93 -38.81 43.28 12.40
C GLU A 93 -39.92 42.36 11.85
N ALA A 94 -39.67 41.05 11.77
CA ALA A 94 -40.60 40.09 11.22
C ALA A 94 -41.83 39.83 12.13
N SER A 95 -42.94 39.41 11.51
CA SER A 95 -44.12 38.93 12.24
C SER A 95 -43.81 37.65 13.04
N SER A 96 -44.62 37.36 14.05
CA SER A 96 -44.49 36.16 14.89
C SER A 96 -44.44 34.86 14.08
N GLU A 97 -45.30 34.72 13.08
CA GLU A 97 -45.31 33.54 12.18
C GLU A 97 -43.98 33.39 11.43
N VAL A 98 -43.44 34.49 10.89
CA VAL A 98 -42.16 34.47 10.16
C VAL A 98 -41.01 34.16 11.12
N LYS A 99 -41.01 34.73 12.32
CA LYS A 99 -40.02 34.43 13.38
C LYS A 99 -40.00 32.95 13.76
N LEU A 100 -41.18 32.31 13.83
CA LEU A 100 -41.29 30.88 14.06
C LEU A 100 -40.61 30.08 12.93
N TYR A 101 -40.94 30.35 11.66
CA TYR A 101 -40.33 29.62 10.54
C TYR A 101 -38.81 29.83 10.45
N LEU A 102 -38.34 31.06 10.69
CA LEU A 102 -36.90 31.35 10.74
C LEU A 102 -36.20 30.58 11.86
N SER A 103 -36.83 30.47 13.03
CA SER A 103 -36.30 29.70 14.16
C SER A 103 -36.23 28.20 13.87
N LEU A 104 -37.28 27.64 13.25
CA LEU A 104 -37.31 26.24 12.84
C LEU A 104 -36.23 25.93 11.80
N GLY A 105 -36.09 26.78 10.78
CA GLY A 105 -35.03 26.67 9.77
C GLY A 105 -33.64 26.76 10.40
N TRP A 106 -33.46 27.67 11.36
CA TRP A 106 -32.20 27.82 12.08
C TRP A 106 -31.82 26.56 12.88
N ILE A 107 -32.78 25.90 13.56
CA ILE A 107 -32.53 24.66 14.30
C ILE A 107 -32.00 23.55 13.37
N VAL A 108 -32.60 23.41 12.17
CA VAL A 108 -32.17 22.43 11.18
C VAL A 108 -30.77 22.77 10.66
N LEU A 109 -30.51 24.04 10.33
CA LEU A 109 -29.19 24.51 9.91
C LEU A 109 -28.12 24.28 10.99
N PHE A 110 -28.47 24.49 12.25
CA PHE A 110 -27.60 24.19 13.39
C PHE A 110 -27.25 22.71 13.48
N GLY A 111 -28.22 21.81 13.25
CA GLY A 111 -27.99 20.37 13.17
C GLY A 111 -27.03 19.98 12.03
N ILE A 112 -27.20 20.60 10.86
CA ILE A 112 -26.29 20.42 9.71
C ILE A 112 -24.89 20.91 10.05
N ALA A 113 -24.77 22.09 10.65
CA ALA A 113 -23.48 22.66 11.06
C ALA A 113 -22.77 21.78 12.09
N LEU A 114 -23.48 21.19 13.05
CA LEU A 114 -22.90 20.24 14.01
C LEU A 114 -22.38 18.96 13.33
N ASP A 115 -23.17 18.38 12.42
CA ASP A 115 -22.73 17.19 11.68
C ASP A 115 -21.50 17.49 10.79
N LEU A 116 -21.44 18.67 10.16
CA LEU A 116 -20.29 19.12 9.37
C LEU A 116 -19.06 19.35 10.26
N LEU A 117 -19.22 20.00 11.42
CA LEU A 117 -18.14 20.23 12.36
C LEU A 117 -17.58 18.91 12.89
N TRP A 118 -18.46 17.97 13.27
CA TRP A 118 -18.06 16.64 13.71
C TRP A 118 -17.34 15.86 12.62
N GLY A 119 -17.85 15.90 11.38
CA GLY A 119 -17.19 15.29 10.22
C GLY A 119 -15.82 15.90 9.94
N LEU A 120 -15.68 17.22 10.09
CA LEU A 120 -14.42 17.93 9.96
C LEU A 120 -13.42 17.48 11.04
N ILE A 121 -13.84 17.41 12.32
CA ILE A 121 -13.00 16.93 13.42
C ILE A 121 -12.50 15.51 13.12
N ILE A 122 -13.40 14.57 12.81
CA ILE A 122 -13.03 13.18 12.48
C ILE A 122 -12.00 13.14 11.35
N ARG A 123 -12.24 13.92 10.30
CA ARG A 123 -11.35 13.96 9.12
C ARG A 123 -9.97 14.47 9.48
N ILE A 124 -9.87 15.54 10.26
CA ILE A 124 -8.59 16.08 10.73
C ILE A 124 -7.88 15.08 11.64
N THR A 125 -8.60 14.44 12.56
CA THR A 125 -8.02 13.41 13.43
C THR A 125 -7.52 12.19 12.64
N GLY A 126 -8.16 11.88 11.50
CA GLY A 126 -7.69 10.81 10.62
C GLY A 126 -6.34 11.10 9.95
N TYR A 127 -5.96 12.36 9.78
CA TYR A 127 -4.61 12.73 9.35
C TYR A 127 -3.57 12.63 10.48
N LEU A 128 -4.01 12.66 11.74
CA LEU A 128 -3.13 12.57 12.91
C LEU A 128 -2.84 11.12 13.33
N ASP A 129 -3.75 10.20 13.03
CA ASP A 129 -3.56 8.77 13.23
C ASP A 129 -2.74 8.16 12.07
N PRO A 130 -1.55 7.60 12.32
CA PRO A 130 -0.72 7.01 11.28
C PRO A 130 -1.40 5.91 10.45
N PHE A 131 -2.27 5.10 11.08
CA PHE A 131 -2.97 4.02 10.38
C PHE A 131 -4.02 4.57 9.42
N GLN A 132 -4.83 5.53 9.90
CA GLN A 132 -5.82 6.22 9.06
C GLN A 132 -5.15 7.07 7.97
N ALA A 133 -4.01 7.69 8.26
CA ALA A 133 -3.24 8.41 7.26
C ALA A 133 -2.77 7.47 6.13
N SER A 134 -2.23 6.29 6.48
CA SER A 134 -1.89 5.24 5.51
C SER A 134 -3.10 4.82 4.67
N GLU A 135 -4.25 4.56 5.32
CA GLU A 135 -5.48 4.18 4.62
C GLU A 135 -6.00 5.29 3.69
N LEU A 136 -5.89 6.56 4.09
CA LEU A 136 -6.26 7.72 3.27
C LEU A 136 -5.35 7.86 2.05
N ILE A 137 -4.05 7.65 2.22
CA ILE A 137 -3.09 7.61 1.09
C ILE A 137 -3.48 6.49 0.14
N ALA A 138 -3.73 5.29 0.66
CA ALA A 138 -4.08 4.12 -0.13
C ALA A 138 -5.38 4.32 -0.92
N LYS A 139 -6.44 4.82 -0.27
CA LYS A 139 -7.71 5.16 -0.93
C LYS A 139 -7.54 6.19 -2.04
N LYS A 140 -6.67 7.17 -1.85
CA LYS A 140 -6.37 8.18 -2.88
C LYS A 140 -5.63 7.53 -4.05
N ALA A 141 -4.58 6.76 -3.78
CA ALA A 141 -3.82 6.05 -4.82
C ALA A 141 -4.70 5.08 -5.62
N SER A 142 -5.57 4.30 -4.97
CA SER A 142 -6.57 3.45 -5.64
C SER A 142 -7.54 4.25 -6.50
N ALA A 143 -7.97 5.44 -6.05
CA ALA A 143 -8.81 6.31 -6.87
C ALA A 143 -8.03 6.84 -8.09
N ASP A 144 -6.73 7.11 -7.95
CA ASP A 144 -5.86 7.57 -9.03
C ASP A 144 -5.58 6.45 -10.05
N VAL A 145 -5.48 5.18 -9.61
CA VAL A 145 -5.48 4.00 -10.51
C VAL A 145 -6.72 4.01 -11.40
N ARG A 146 -7.91 4.16 -10.80
CA ARG A 146 -9.19 4.13 -11.55
C ARG A 146 -9.36 5.30 -12.51
N LYS A 147 -8.75 6.44 -12.20
CA LYS A 147 -8.75 7.65 -13.03
C LYS A 147 -7.60 7.70 -14.04
N ASN A 148 -6.77 6.66 -14.09
CA ASN A 148 -5.58 6.59 -14.92
C ASN A 148 -4.60 7.78 -14.70
N ASN A 149 -4.45 8.22 -13.45
CA ASN A 149 -3.54 9.30 -13.08
C ASN A 149 -2.23 8.72 -12.52
N VAL A 150 -1.33 8.33 -13.43
CA VAL A 150 -0.08 7.63 -13.10
C VAL A 150 0.87 8.48 -12.24
N GLU A 151 0.95 9.79 -12.48
CA GLU A 151 1.82 10.69 -11.70
C GLU A 151 1.39 10.73 -10.22
N ASN A 152 0.08 10.95 -9.96
CA ASN A 152 -0.44 10.95 -8.60
C ASN A 152 -0.38 9.56 -7.95
N LEU A 153 -0.46 8.49 -8.74
CA LEU A 153 -0.30 7.12 -8.26
C LEU A 153 1.13 6.87 -7.74
N ILE A 154 2.15 7.28 -8.50
CA ILE A 154 3.55 7.19 -8.06
C ILE A 154 3.73 7.98 -6.76
N ASP A 155 3.08 9.14 -6.66
CA ASP A 155 3.12 9.92 -5.43
C ASP A 155 2.51 9.21 -4.22
N GLY A 156 1.45 8.43 -4.44
CA GLY A 156 0.84 7.59 -3.42
C GLY A 156 1.73 6.41 -3.02
N ILE A 157 2.38 5.77 -3.99
CA ILE A 157 3.35 4.68 -3.78
C ILE A 157 4.54 5.18 -2.95
N ASP A 158 5.14 6.31 -3.32
CA ASP A 158 6.25 6.90 -2.58
C ASP A 158 5.82 7.32 -1.16
N ALA A 159 4.61 7.87 -1.00
CA ALA A 159 4.09 8.23 0.32
C ALA A 159 3.97 7.01 1.24
N LEU A 160 3.34 5.91 0.78
CA LEU A 160 3.22 4.68 1.57
C LEU A 160 4.56 4.01 1.83
N ALA A 161 5.48 4.02 0.85
CA ALA A 161 6.83 3.51 1.03
C ALA A 161 7.57 4.30 2.12
N GLU A 162 7.40 5.62 2.16
CA GLU A 162 7.99 6.44 3.22
C GLU A 162 7.35 6.19 4.59
N VAL A 163 6.03 6.03 4.68
CA VAL A 163 5.36 5.63 5.92
C VAL A 163 5.95 4.31 6.44
N SER A 164 6.09 3.32 5.56
CA SER A 164 6.68 2.03 5.92
C SER A 164 8.13 2.16 6.37
N SER A 165 8.97 2.88 5.61
CA SER A 165 10.39 3.10 5.92
C SER A 165 10.61 3.79 7.27
N ARG A 166 9.82 4.83 7.57
CA ARG A 166 9.88 5.51 8.87
C ARG A 166 9.38 4.62 10.00
N SER A 167 8.35 3.81 9.74
CA SER A 167 7.83 2.84 10.71
C SER A 167 8.86 1.76 11.04
N ILE A 168 9.55 1.21 10.04
CA ILE A 168 10.68 0.27 10.21
C ILE A 168 11.79 0.93 11.02
N SER A 169 12.17 2.17 10.67
CA SER A 169 13.23 2.90 11.38
C SER A 169 12.92 3.14 12.86
N ARG A 170 11.63 3.23 13.21
CA ARG A 170 11.12 3.45 14.58
C ARG A 170 10.74 2.16 15.30
N GLY A 171 10.84 1.00 14.67
CA GLY A 171 10.43 -0.28 15.24
C GLY A 171 8.92 -0.50 15.33
N ASN A 172 8.10 0.28 14.61
CA ASN A 172 6.65 0.07 14.55
C ASN A 172 6.31 -0.96 13.45
N ALA A 173 6.36 -2.24 13.79
CA ALA A 173 6.12 -3.33 12.85
C ALA A 173 4.70 -3.31 12.26
N SER A 174 3.68 -3.03 13.07
CA SER A 174 2.28 -3.06 12.64
C SER A 174 1.97 -2.03 11.55
N LEU A 175 2.44 -0.78 11.74
CA LEU A 175 2.22 0.27 10.74
C LEU A 175 3.03 0.02 9.46
N ALA A 176 4.24 -0.53 9.60
CA ALA A 176 5.06 -0.92 8.45
C ALA A 176 4.38 -2.00 7.60
N GLN A 177 3.85 -3.04 8.26
CA GLN A 177 3.11 -4.14 7.61
C GLN A 177 1.85 -3.64 6.91
N GLU A 178 1.07 -2.78 7.57
CA GLU A 178 -0.15 -2.20 6.98
C GLU A 178 0.19 -1.38 5.73
N SER A 179 1.23 -0.55 5.80
CA SER A 179 1.66 0.26 4.65
C SER A 179 2.15 -0.61 3.48
N ILE A 180 2.87 -1.70 3.76
CA ILE A 180 3.32 -2.68 2.75
C ILE A 180 2.14 -3.43 2.13
N GLN A 181 1.16 -3.81 2.95
CA GLN A 181 -0.08 -4.44 2.52
C GLN A 181 -0.83 -3.52 1.55
N GLU A 182 -0.92 -2.23 1.86
CA GLU A 182 -1.57 -1.24 0.99
C GLU A 182 -0.80 -1.00 -0.32
N LEU A 183 0.54 -0.92 -0.28
CA LEU A 183 1.37 -0.88 -1.49
C LEU A 183 1.08 -2.06 -2.41
N ARG A 184 0.96 -3.27 -1.84
CA ARG A 184 0.61 -4.47 -2.60
C ARG A 184 -0.80 -4.37 -3.18
N ASN A 185 -1.79 -3.94 -2.39
CA ASN A 185 -3.17 -3.80 -2.86
C ASN A 185 -3.26 -2.87 -4.07
N ILE A 186 -2.58 -1.72 -3.99
CA ILE A 186 -2.48 -0.74 -5.07
C ILE A 186 -1.81 -1.36 -6.29
N GLY A 187 -0.69 -2.08 -6.14
CA GLY A 187 -0.01 -2.73 -7.25
C GLY A 187 -0.88 -3.77 -7.97
N VAL A 188 -1.65 -4.56 -7.21
CA VAL A 188 -2.61 -5.53 -7.77
C VAL A 188 -3.77 -4.81 -8.48
N GLU A 189 -4.33 -3.75 -7.88
CA GLU A 189 -5.42 -2.97 -8.51
C GLU A 189 -4.92 -2.28 -9.78
N PHE A 190 -3.70 -1.75 -9.77
CA PHE A 190 -3.05 -1.13 -10.93
C PHE A 190 -2.91 -2.11 -12.08
N LEU A 191 -2.31 -3.28 -11.88
CA LEU A 191 -2.15 -4.28 -12.94
C LEU A 191 -3.49 -4.75 -13.51
N LYS A 192 -4.51 -4.92 -12.65
CA LYS A 192 -5.86 -5.28 -13.11
C LYS A 192 -6.49 -4.17 -13.95
N ALA A 193 -6.36 -2.92 -13.52
CA ALA A 193 -6.91 -1.76 -14.23
C ALA A 193 -6.16 -1.50 -15.55
N SER A 194 -4.85 -1.72 -15.60
CA SER A 194 -4.02 -1.55 -16.80
C SER A 194 -4.47 -2.42 -17.97
N LYS A 195 -5.03 -3.61 -17.74
CA LYS A 195 -5.64 -4.43 -18.81
C LYS A 195 -6.82 -3.76 -19.51
N SER A 196 -7.54 -2.89 -18.79
CA SER A 196 -8.76 -2.26 -19.27
C SER A 196 -8.54 -0.88 -19.90
N PHE A 197 -7.36 -0.30 -19.71
CA PHE A 197 -7.01 0.99 -20.28
C PHE A 197 -6.38 0.79 -21.66
N ALA A 198 -7.18 0.92 -22.72
CA ALA A 198 -6.72 0.83 -24.11
C ALA A 198 -5.62 1.86 -24.50
N ASN A 199 -5.38 2.88 -23.67
CA ASN A 199 -4.54 4.05 -24.01
C ASN A 199 -3.21 4.14 -23.22
N LEU A 200 -2.84 3.14 -22.40
CA LEU A 200 -1.57 3.21 -21.64
C LEU A 200 -0.32 2.96 -22.51
N THR A 201 -0.51 2.35 -23.68
CA THR A 201 0.53 2.08 -24.67
C THR A 201 0.76 3.20 -25.69
N GLU A 202 -0.11 4.21 -25.78
CA GLU A 202 -0.07 5.16 -26.92
C GLU A 202 0.60 6.53 -26.68
N ASP A 203 0.69 7.06 -25.45
CA ASP A 203 1.12 8.46 -25.29
C ASP A 203 2.31 8.67 -24.34
N LEU A 204 3.54 8.53 -24.86
CA LEU A 204 4.71 9.30 -24.43
C LEU A 204 5.47 9.75 -25.68
N ASP A 205 5.27 11.03 -26.02
CA ASP A 205 6.03 11.87 -26.95
C ASP A 205 6.94 11.17 -27.96
N GLU A 206 6.54 11.22 -29.24
CA GLU A 206 7.37 10.96 -30.43
C GLU A 206 8.68 11.79 -30.50
N ASN A 207 8.94 12.67 -29.53
CA ASN A 207 10.10 13.58 -29.50
C ASN A 207 11.19 13.20 -28.47
N THR A 208 10.98 12.18 -27.63
CA THR A 208 12.04 11.62 -26.77
C THR A 208 12.19 10.14 -27.07
N GLY A 209 13.28 9.77 -27.75
CA GLY A 209 13.55 8.44 -28.31
C GLY A 209 13.67 7.27 -27.31
N GLY A 210 12.61 7.02 -26.54
CA GLY A 210 12.43 5.87 -25.68
C GLY A 210 11.00 5.85 -25.18
N GLN A 211 10.12 5.11 -25.87
CA GLN A 211 8.81 4.73 -25.33
C GLN A 211 9.05 3.89 -24.06
N VAL A 212 9.15 4.54 -22.91
CA VAL A 212 9.16 3.85 -21.62
C VAL A 212 7.72 3.44 -21.36
N ASP A 213 7.44 2.14 -21.43
CA ASP A 213 6.15 1.57 -21.04
C ASP A 213 5.80 2.04 -19.61
N LYS A 214 4.75 2.88 -19.51
CA LYS A 214 4.30 3.49 -18.24
C LYS A 214 3.91 2.42 -17.22
N VAL A 215 3.39 1.29 -17.68
CA VAL A 215 3.00 0.18 -16.79
C VAL A 215 4.23 -0.48 -16.21
N ALA A 216 5.18 -0.86 -17.07
CA ALA A 216 6.46 -1.42 -16.64
C ALA A 216 7.20 -0.47 -15.67
N PHE A 217 7.27 0.82 -15.98
CA PHE A 217 7.95 1.81 -15.15
C PHE A 217 7.29 1.98 -13.77
N THR A 218 5.95 2.11 -13.73
CA THR A 218 5.21 2.29 -12.47
C THR A 218 5.29 1.03 -11.61
N PHE A 219 5.13 -0.14 -12.23
CA PHE A 219 5.23 -1.42 -11.53
C PHE A 219 6.65 -1.67 -11.01
N PHE A 220 7.68 -1.38 -11.82
CA PHE A 220 9.07 -1.47 -11.39
C PHE A 220 9.37 -0.54 -10.22
N SER A 221 8.85 0.69 -10.25
CA SER A 221 9.00 1.65 -9.16
C SER A 221 8.42 1.10 -7.85
N LEU A 222 7.21 0.51 -7.90
CA LEU A 222 6.58 -0.15 -6.76
C LEU A 222 7.42 -1.31 -6.22
N VAL A 223 7.87 -2.21 -7.10
CA VAL A 223 8.70 -3.36 -6.72
C VAL A 223 10.02 -2.91 -6.09
N SER A 224 10.67 -1.89 -6.65
CA SER A 224 11.92 -1.32 -6.12
C SER A 224 11.74 -0.74 -4.72
N ARG A 225 10.61 -0.04 -4.45
CA ARG A 225 10.28 0.45 -3.10
C ARG A 225 10.09 -0.70 -2.11
N LEU A 226 9.33 -1.73 -2.47
CA LEU A 226 9.17 -2.91 -1.61
C LEU A 226 10.50 -3.62 -1.35
N GLN A 227 11.37 -3.73 -2.36
CA GLN A 227 12.70 -4.29 -2.19
C GLN A 227 13.55 -3.50 -1.18
N SER A 228 13.56 -2.18 -1.29
CA SER A 228 14.26 -1.30 -0.34
C SER A 228 13.73 -1.47 1.08
N LEU A 229 12.41 -1.59 1.25
CA LEU A 229 11.78 -1.83 2.56
C LEU A 229 12.19 -3.18 3.14
N GLY A 230 12.27 -4.23 2.30
CA GLY A 230 12.76 -5.54 2.71
C GLY A 230 14.20 -5.51 3.22
N TYR A 231 15.10 -4.83 2.50
CA TYR A 231 16.48 -4.67 2.98
C TYR A 231 16.56 -3.91 4.30
N GLN A 232 15.79 -2.83 4.44
CA GLN A 232 15.74 -2.06 5.67
C GLN A 232 15.19 -2.88 6.85
N ALA A 233 14.14 -3.68 6.62
CA ALA A 233 13.56 -4.58 7.61
C ALA A 233 14.55 -5.65 8.05
N ALA A 234 15.31 -6.25 7.12
CA ALA A 234 16.36 -7.22 7.42
C ALA A 234 17.48 -6.58 8.28
N GLN A 235 17.94 -5.38 7.91
CA GLN A 235 18.96 -4.66 8.71
C GLN A 235 18.47 -4.32 10.13
N LYS A 236 17.16 -4.10 10.29
CA LYS A 236 16.53 -3.84 11.60
C LYS A 236 16.06 -5.10 12.32
N LYS A 237 16.33 -6.30 11.78
CA LYS A 237 15.88 -7.60 12.32
C LYS A 237 14.37 -7.64 12.61
N MET A 238 13.59 -7.09 11.69
CA MET A 238 12.12 -7.06 11.76
C MET A 238 11.53 -8.19 10.91
N GLU A 239 11.66 -9.43 11.39
CA GLU A 239 11.22 -10.65 10.71
C GLU A 239 9.79 -10.57 10.15
N THR A 240 8.85 -10.06 10.95
CA THR A 240 7.44 -10.00 10.55
C THR A 240 7.20 -9.02 9.40
N VAL A 241 7.94 -7.91 9.34
CA VAL A 241 7.89 -6.94 8.24
C VAL A 241 8.58 -7.50 6.99
N LEU A 242 9.73 -8.16 7.17
CA LEU A 242 10.47 -8.82 6.11
C LEU A 242 9.61 -9.90 5.43
N SER A 243 8.97 -10.74 6.23
CA SER A 243 8.06 -11.77 5.78
C SER A 243 6.84 -11.22 5.03
N GLN A 244 6.25 -10.13 5.53
CA GLN A 244 5.14 -9.44 4.87
C GLN A 244 5.56 -8.84 3.52
N THR A 245 6.80 -8.34 3.44
CA THR A 245 7.39 -7.82 2.19
C THR A 245 7.54 -8.92 1.14
N MET A 246 8.13 -10.07 1.51
CA MET A 246 8.26 -11.23 0.61
C MET A 246 6.91 -11.73 0.11
N THR A 247 5.94 -11.87 1.02
CA THR A 247 4.57 -12.29 0.67
C THR A 247 3.91 -11.29 -0.29
N SER A 248 4.15 -10.00 -0.09
CA SER A 248 3.63 -8.94 -0.96
C SER A 248 4.24 -8.99 -2.36
N LEU A 249 5.55 -9.19 -2.46
CA LEU A 249 6.23 -9.40 -3.74
C LEU A 249 5.73 -10.66 -4.45
N GLY A 250 5.54 -11.78 -3.73
CA GLY A 250 4.99 -13.00 -4.31
C GLY A 250 3.60 -12.80 -4.91
N ARG A 251 2.71 -12.10 -4.19
CA ARG A 251 1.37 -11.76 -4.73
C ARG A 251 1.44 -10.82 -5.94
N LEU A 252 2.41 -9.90 -5.98
CA LEU A 252 2.64 -9.04 -7.15
C LEU A 252 3.24 -9.81 -8.33
N ALA A 253 4.05 -10.83 -8.09
CA ALA A 253 4.53 -11.74 -9.12
C ALA A 253 3.36 -12.50 -9.78
N ILE A 254 2.45 -13.03 -8.98
CA ILE A 254 1.24 -13.71 -9.49
C ILE A 254 0.33 -12.71 -10.24
N ALA A 255 0.13 -11.51 -9.69
CA ALA A 255 -0.69 -10.48 -10.34
C ALA A 255 -0.08 -9.97 -11.66
N SER A 256 1.25 -9.85 -11.72
CA SER A 256 1.95 -9.47 -12.96
C SER A 256 1.89 -10.59 -13.98
N ALA A 257 2.03 -11.86 -13.59
CA ALA A 257 1.88 -12.99 -14.51
C ALA A 257 0.50 -13.01 -15.18
N ASN A 258 -0.54 -12.68 -14.41
CA ASN A 258 -1.88 -12.51 -14.96
C ASN A 258 -1.96 -11.34 -15.94
N TYR A 259 -1.19 -10.26 -15.77
CA TYR A 259 -1.17 -9.09 -16.67
C TYR A 259 -0.31 -9.34 -17.92
N ASP A 260 0.98 -9.57 -17.70
CA ASP A 260 2.04 -9.85 -18.67
C ASP A 260 3.15 -10.63 -17.97
N LEU A 261 3.42 -11.86 -18.45
CA LEU A 261 4.44 -12.77 -17.91
C LEU A 261 5.85 -12.16 -17.89
N THR A 262 6.16 -11.24 -18.81
CA THR A 262 7.50 -10.63 -18.89
C THR A 262 7.80 -9.75 -17.68
N LEU A 263 6.77 -9.13 -17.07
CA LEU A 263 6.92 -8.28 -15.89
C LEU A 263 7.14 -9.07 -14.59
N THR A 264 6.82 -10.37 -14.60
CA THR A 264 6.89 -11.24 -13.42
C THR A 264 8.30 -11.46 -12.90
N ALA A 265 9.31 -11.35 -13.77
CA ALA A 265 10.71 -11.49 -13.36
C ALA A 265 11.12 -10.45 -12.30
N HIS A 266 10.60 -9.22 -12.35
CA HIS A 266 10.98 -8.15 -11.43
C HIS A 266 10.68 -8.45 -9.94
N PRO A 267 9.43 -8.77 -9.55
CA PRO A 267 9.14 -9.11 -8.16
C PRO A 267 9.82 -10.41 -7.71
N ILE A 268 10.04 -11.39 -8.61
CA ILE A 268 10.80 -12.61 -8.31
C ILE A 268 12.25 -12.27 -7.93
N VAL A 269 12.93 -11.48 -8.76
CA VAL A 269 14.32 -11.04 -8.49
C VAL A 269 14.39 -10.24 -7.20
N ALA A 270 13.45 -9.32 -6.95
CA ALA A 270 13.41 -8.57 -5.71
C ALA A 270 13.25 -9.48 -4.48
N LEU A 271 12.34 -10.46 -4.55
CA LEU A 271 12.10 -11.41 -3.47
C LEU A 271 13.35 -12.26 -3.18
N GLY A 272 13.96 -12.85 -4.22
CA GLY A 272 15.18 -13.65 -4.08
C GLY A 272 16.30 -12.87 -3.40
N LYS A 273 16.57 -11.65 -3.87
CA LYS A 273 17.58 -10.77 -3.26
C LYS A 273 17.27 -10.45 -1.79
N ILE A 274 16.02 -10.23 -1.42
CA ILE A 274 15.62 -10.00 -0.03
C ILE A 274 15.82 -11.25 0.82
N ALA A 275 15.50 -12.45 0.31
CA ALA A 275 15.72 -13.72 1.00
C ALA A 275 17.22 -14.00 1.21
N THR A 276 18.03 -13.79 0.18
CA THR A 276 19.50 -13.87 0.29
C THR A 276 20.04 -12.86 1.30
N HIS A 277 19.49 -11.65 1.30
CA HIS A 277 19.89 -10.63 2.27
C HIS A 277 19.44 -10.99 3.71
N ALA A 278 18.31 -11.67 3.88
CA ALA A 278 17.86 -12.20 5.17
C ALA A 278 18.87 -13.19 5.76
N LEU A 279 19.36 -14.14 4.95
CA LEU A 279 20.41 -15.09 5.37
C LEU A 279 21.67 -14.37 5.87
N LYS A 280 22.11 -13.32 5.15
CA LYS A 280 23.28 -12.53 5.52
C LYS A 280 23.13 -11.80 6.86
N HIS A 281 21.90 -11.59 7.33
CA HIS A 281 21.59 -11.01 8.65
C HIS A 281 21.17 -12.07 9.68
N HIS A 282 21.42 -13.35 9.41
CA HIS A 282 21.09 -14.51 10.24
C HIS A 282 19.59 -14.78 10.45
N GLU A 283 18.76 -14.30 9.51
CA GLU A 283 17.30 -14.49 9.53
C GLU A 283 16.90 -15.76 8.74
N ASN A 284 17.40 -16.92 9.18
CA ASN A 284 17.30 -18.20 8.45
C ASN A 284 15.86 -18.63 8.17
N GLU A 285 14.98 -18.53 9.15
CA GLU A 285 13.56 -18.89 8.99
C GLU A 285 12.86 -18.01 7.94
N THR A 286 13.18 -16.71 7.94
CA THR A 286 12.61 -15.78 6.96
C THR A 286 13.15 -16.06 5.56
N ALA A 287 14.41 -16.47 5.42
CA ALA A 287 14.98 -16.88 4.15
C ALA A 287 14.32 -18.16 3.59
N ILE A 288 14.11 -19.19 4.43
CA ILE A 288 13.34 -20.40 4.07
C ILE A 288 11.94 -20.01 3.61
N LYS A 289 11.29 -19.07 4.30
CA LYS A 289 9.98 -18.57 3.87
C LYS A 289 10.04 -17.89 2.49
N GLY A 290 11.11 -17.16 2.18
CA GLY A 290 11.32 -16.58 0.85
C GLY A 290 11.39 -17.65 -0.25
N GLU A 291 12.14 -18.72 -0.02
CA GLU A 291 12.23 -19.90 -0.88
C GLU A 291 10.85 -20.52 -1.14
N ILE A 292 10.07 -20.75 -0.08
CA ILE A 292 8.70 -21.27 -0.17
C ILE A 292 7.82 -20.33 -1.00
N VAL A 293 7.90 -19.01 -0.80
CA VAL A 293 7.10 -18.06 -1.57
C VAL A 293 7.50 -18.07 -3.05
N LEU A 294 8.78 -18.18 -3.40
CA LEU A 294 9.22 -18.33 -4.80
C LEU A 294 8.59 -19.58 -5.44
N PHE A 295 8.61 -20.70 -4.72
CA PHE A 295 8.04 -21.95 -5.22
C PHE A 295 6.51 -21.89 -5.38
N GLU A 296 5.81 -21.26 -4.44
CA GLU A 296 4.36 -21.03 -4.56
C GLU A 296 4.02 -20.08 -5.71
N VAL A 297 4.86 -19.07 -5.99
CA VAL A 297 4.73 -18.23 -7.18
C VAL A 297 4.84 -19.07 -8.46
N ALA A 298 5.84 -19.95 -8.56
CA ALA A 298 6.00 -20.86 -9.70
C ALA A 298 4.74 -21.72 -9.93
N LYS A 299 4.24 -22.36 -8.87
CA LYS A 299 3.01 -23.16 -8.92
C LYS A 299 1.80 -22.34 -9.37
N SER A 300 1.58 -21.17 -8.78
CA SER A 300 0.46 -20.30 -9.13
C SER A 300 0.55 -19.84 -10.58
N ILE A 301 1.74 -19.49 -11.08
CA ILE A 301 1.92 -19.11 -12.49
C ILE A 301 1.44 -20.24 -13.41
N ILE A 302 1.86 -21.48 -13.15
CA ILE A 302 1.52 -22.63 -14.01
C ILE A 302 0.04 -23.01 -13.91
N ASN A 303 -0.51 -22.97 -12.70
CA ASN A 303 -1.86 -23.43 -12.45
C ASN A 303 -2.90 -22.43 -12.92
N GLU A 304 -2.65 -21.13 -12.73
CA GLU A 304 -3.66 -20.07 -12.89
C GLU A 304 -3.62 -19.37 -14.25
N ASN A 305 -2.51 -19.43 -15.00
CA ASN A 305 -2.35 -18.73 -16.27
C ASN A 305 -2.46 -19.67 -17.48
N ASP A 306 -2.88 -19.11 -18.63
CA ASP A 306 -2.73 -19.76 -19.93
C ASP A 306 -1.29 -19.55 -20.42
N LEU A 307 -0.55 -20.66 -20.51
CA LEU A 307 0.87 -20.66 -20.83
C LEU A 307 1.13 -20.92 -22.31
N SER A 308 0.10 -21.20 -23.12
CA SER A 308 0.25 -21.77 -24.47
C SER A 308 1.13 -20.92 -25.41
N TYR A 309 1.18 -19.60 -25.17
CA TYR A 309 1.95 -18.64 -25.98
C TYR A 309 2.75 -17.66 -25.12
N GLY A 310 2.90 -17.93 -23.82
CA GLY A 310 3.58 -17.03 -22.89
C GLY A 310 5.10 -17.19 -22.94
N ASP A 311 5.84 -16.09 -22.78
CA ASP A 311 7.29 -16.16 -22.54
C ASP A 311 7.53 -16.67 -21.12
N LEU A 312 7.82 -17.96 -20.99
CA LEU A 312 8.11 -18.58 -19.70
C LEU A 312 9.57 -18.43 -19.31
N LYS A 313 10.47 -18.19 -20.26
CA LYS A 313 11.91 -18.09 -19.97
C LYS A 313 12.19 -16.99 -18.98
N SER A 314 11.68 -15.79 -19.21
CA SER A 314 11.97 -14.63 -18.36
C SER A 314 11.65 -14.88 -16.86
N PRO A 315 10.41 -15.24 -16.46
CA PRO A 315 10.10 -15.45 -15.06
C PRO A 315 10.76 -16.71 -14.44
N PHE A 316 10.83 -17.82 -15.17
CA PHE A 316 11.33 -19.07 -14.60
C PHE A 316 12.86 -19.15 -14.55
N ILE A 317 13.58 -18.56 -15.51
CA ILE A 317 15.04 -18.41 -15.42
C ILE A 317 15.39 -17.48 -14.24
N ALA A 318 14.67 -16.35 -14.10
CA ALA A 318 14.86 -15.46 -12.96
C ALA A 318 14.65 -16.20 -11.63
N LEU A 319 13.64 -17.07 -11.56
CA LEU A 319 13.36 -17.88 -10.38
C LEU A 319 14.47 -18.89 -10.08
N ILE A 320 14.94 -19.65 -11.09
CA ILE A 320 16.04 -20.61 -10.95
C ILE A 320 17.29 -19.89 -10.42
N HIS A 321 17.67 -18.76 -11.00
CA HIS A 321 18.85 -17.99 -10.58
C HIS A 321 18.69 -17.41 -9.17
N GLN A 322 17.48 -17.02 -8.75
CA GLN A 322 17.26 -16.55 -7.38
C GLN A 322 17.33 -17.68 -6.35
N LEU A 323 16.84 -18.88 -6.67
CA LEU A 323 17.00 -20.04 -5.80
C LEU A 323 18.46 -20.47 -5.72
N GLU A 324 19.17 -20.49 -6.85
CA GLU A 324 20.61 -20.79 -6.91
C GLU A 324 21.40 -19.85 -5.99
N ALA A 325 21.21 -18.53 -6.14
CA ALA A 325 21.88 -17.55 -5.29
C ALA A 325 21.53 -17.70 -3.79
N LEU A 326 20.31 -18.16 -3.48
CA LEU A 326 19.89 -18.41 -2.10
C LEU A 326 20.58 -19.64 -1.51
N GLU A 327 20.61 -20.75 -2.24
CA GLU A 327 21.23 -22.00 -1.80
C GLU A 327 22.76 -21.89 -1.73
N GLU A 328 23.38 -21.18 -2.67
CA GLU A 328 24.80 -20.82 -2.58
C GLU A 328 25.10 -20.02 -1.31
N SER A 329 24.24 -19.03 -0.99
CA SER A 329 24.41 -18.22 0.21
C SER A 329 24.16 -19.03 1.49
N ARG A 330 23.24 -19.99 1.46
CA ARG A 330 23.01 -20.93 2.57
C ARG A 330 24.22 -21.82 2.80
N PHE A 331 24.80 -22.39 1.75
CA PHE A 331 26.05 -23.15 1.83
C PHE A 331 27.26 -22.29 2.25
N GLN A 332 27.27 -20.99 1.92
CA GLN A 332 28.29 -20.07 2.42
C GLN A 332 28.16 -19.81 3.91
N ALA A 333 26.94 -19.71 4.43
CA ALA A 333 26.66 -19.52 5.85
C ALA A 333 26.89 -20.79 6.68
N ASP A 334 26.56 -21.96 6.12
CA ASP A 334 26.72 -23.27 6.76
C ASP A 334 27.34 -24.27 5.79
N LYS A 335 28.61 -24.64 6.06
CA LYS A 335 29.38 -25.59 5.23
C LYS A 335 29.07 -27.05 5.53
N GLU A 336 28.34 -27.32 6.62
CA GLU A 336 27.96 -28.66 7.05
C GLU A 336 26.59 -29.08 6.49
N ILE A 337 25.87 -28.15 5.85
CA ILE A 337 24.59 -28.45 5.24
C ILE A 337 24.71 -29.56 4.20
N GLN A 338 23.76 -30.49 4.25
CA GLN A 338 23.70 -31.59 3.29
C GLN A 338 23.35 -31.07 1.90
N ILE A 339 24.15 -31.42 0.89
CA ILE A 339 23.93 -31.01 -0.50
C ILE A 339 22.55 -31.47 -1.03
N GLN A 340 21.99 -32.57 -0.49
CA GLN A 340 20.62 -32.99 -0.84
C GLN A 340 19.57 -31.92 -0.50
N ILE A 341 19.76 -31.18 0.60
CA ILE A 341 18.84 -30.10 1.00
C ILE A 341 18.92 -28.96 0.00
N LEU A 342 20.13 -28.57 -0.42
CA LEU A 342 20.36 -27.48 -1.38
C LEU A 342 19.85 -27.81 -2.79
N THR A 343 19.81 -29.10 -3.16
CA THR A 343 19.37 -29.54 -4.49
C THR A 343 17.87 -29.77 -4.58
N GLN A 344 17.17 -29.94 -3.45
CA GLN A 344 15.74 -30.24 -3.40
C GLN A 344 14.86 -29.22 -4.18
N PRO A 345 15.06 -27.90 -4.05
CA PRO A 345 14.20 -26.92 -4.76
C PRO A 345 14.27 -27.07 -6.29
N PHE A 346 15.42 -27.45 -6.82
CA PHE A 346 15.63 -27.67 -8.26
C PHE A 346 15.02 -28.98 -8.74
N LEU A 347 15.05 -30.03 -7.91
CA LEU A 347 14.33 -31.28 -8.20
C LEU A 347 12.83 -31.04 -8.24
N ASP A 348 12.30 -30.26 -7.30
CA ASP A 348 10.89 -29.91 -7.23
C ASP A 348 10.46 -29.06 -8.44
N LEU A 349 11.27 -28.10 -8.86
CA LEU A 349 11.06 -27.34 -10.11
C LEU A 349 11.11 -28.22 -11.35
N LYS A 350 12.04 -29.17 -11.41
CA LYS A 350 12.14 -30.11 -12.53
C LYS A 350 10.88 -30.94 -12.68
N GLU A 351 10.30 -31.42 -11.58
CA GLU A 351 9.01 -32.11 -11.58
C GLU A 351 7.86 -31.19 -11.98
N LEU A 352 7.88 -29.94 -11.54
CA LEU A 352 6.92 -28.91 -11.94
C LEU A 352 6.91 -28.69 -13.46
N PHE A 353 8.09 -28.65 -14.10
CA PHE A 353 8.23 -28.48 -15.56
C PHE A 353 7.83 -29.71 -16.39
N LYS A 354 7.68 -30.87 -15.76
CA LYS A 354 7.17 -32.10 -16.40
C LYS A 354 5.65 -32.24 -16.33
N GLN A 355 4.94 -31.27 -15.74
CA GLN A 355 3.49 -31.29 -15.72
C GLN A 355 2.90 -31.13 -17.13
N GLU A 356 1.73 -31.73 -17.38
CA GLU A 356 1.09 -31.80 -18.70
C GLU A 356 1.01 -30.44 -19.43
N LYS A 357 0.75 -29.35 -18.69
CA LYS A 357 0.70 -27.98 -19.24
C LYS A 357 2.03 -27.49 -19.85
N LEU A 358 3.16 -28.02 -19.40
CA LEU A 358 4.49 -27.52 -19.77
C LEU A 358 5.29 -28.47 -20.66
N VAL A 359 4.99 -29.78 -20.66
CA VAL A 359 5.77 -30.78 -21.43
C VAL A 359 5.85 -30.43 -22.93
N GLY A 360 4.79 -29.83 -23.49
CA GLY A 360 4.74 -29.41 -24.89
C GLY A 360 5.18 -27.96 -25.16
N HIS A 361 5.55 -27.18 -24.14
CA HIS A 361 5.87 -25.76 -24.31
C HIS A 361 7.28 -25.56 -24.89
N LEU A 362 7.43 -24.59 -25.80
CA LEU A 362 8.66 -24.29 -26.53
C LEU A 362 9.85 -23.94 -25.62
N ASP A 363 9.57 -23.35 -24.46
CA ASP A 363 10.59 -22.92 -23.50
C ASP A 363 11.03 -24.01 -22.52
N THR A 364 10.24 -25.07 -22.35
CA THR A 364 10.50 -26.13 -21.35
C THR A 364 11.87 -26.78 -21.49
N PRO A 365 12.37 -27.11 -22.70
CA PRO A 365 13.73 -27.65 -22.84
C PRO A 365 14.82 -26.73 -22.28
N ALA A 366 14.66 -25.40 -22.45
CA ALA A 366 15.62 -24.44 -21.92
C ALA A 366 15.55 -24.35 -20.39
N LEU A 367 14.35 -24.38 -19.81
CA LEU A 367 14.15 -24.37 -18.36
C LEU A 367 14.71 -25.64 -17.69
N LEU A 368 14.49 -26.81 -18.31
CA LEU A 368 15.06 -28.08 -17.85
C LEU A 368 16.58 -28.07 -17.95
N SER A 369 17.13 -27.58 -19.06
CA SER A 369 18.59 -27.46 -19.25
C SER A 369 19.23 -26.56 -18.19
N GLU A 370 18.60 -25.43 -17.87
CA GLU A 370 19.12 -24.50 -16.85
C GLU A 370 19.04 -25.12 -15.45
N THR A 371 17.95 -25.83 -15.14
CA THR A 371 17.82 -26.57 -13.87
C THR A 371 18.87 -27.68 -13.74
N ASP A 372 19.12 -28.40 -14.83
CA ASP A 372 20.12 -29.47 -14.88
C ASP A 372 21.56 -28.94 -14.74
N ARG A 373 21.84 -27.74 -15.26
CA ARG A 373 23.11 -27.03 -15.01
C ARG A 373 23.34 -26.86 -13.50
N VAL A 374 22.38 -26.27 -12.79
CA VAL A 374 22.51 -26.00 -11.35
C VAL A 374 22.68 -27.29 -10.54
N LEU A 375 21.89 -28.33 -10.85
CA LEU A 375 22.02 -29.64 -10.20
C LEU A 375 23.41 -30.26 -10.43
N ALA A 376 23.99 -30.13 -11.63
CA ALA A 376 25.32 -30.63 -11.93
C ALA A 376 26.41 -29.88 -11.15
N GLU A 377 26.26 -28.57 -10.93
CA GLU A 377 27.18 -27.76 -10.13
C GLU A 377 27.19 -28.17 -8.66
N PHE A 378 26.02 -28.42 -8.06
CA PHE A 378 25.94 -28.94 -6.69
C PHE A 378 26.47 -30.37 -6.57
N ALA A 379 26.26 -31.23 -7.57
CA ALA A 379 26.85 -32.57 -7.60
C ALA A 379 28.38 -32.53 -7.69
N ALA A 380 28.93 -31.58 -8.47
CA ALA A 380 30.37 -31.33 -8.52
C ALA A 380 30.90 -30.86 -7.16
N LEU A 381 30.19 -29.96 -6.48
CA LEU A 381 30.52 -29.52 -5.12
C LEU A 381 30.53 -30.68 -4.13
N GLU A 382 29.53 -31.58 -4.16
CA GLU A 382 29.49 -32.76 -3.30
C GLU A 382 30.72 -33.66 -3.51
N ASN A 383 31.12 -33.88 -4.76
CA ASN A 383 32.31 -34.66 -5.09
C ASN A 383 33.59 -34.01 -4.53
N VAL A 384 33.70 -32.67 -4.61
CA VAL A 384 34.82 -31.93 -4.02
C VAL A 384 34.84 -32.08 -2.49
N LEU A 385 33.69 -31.91 -1.83
CA LEU A 385 33.58 -32.08 -0.38
C LEU A 385 33.97 -33.49 0.08
N ARG A 386 33.56 -34.53 -0.65
CA ARG A 386 33.92 -35.92 -0.36
C ARG A 386 35.40 -36.23 -0.60
N ALA A 387 36.04 -35.52 -1.54
CA ALA A 387 37.44 -35.69 -1.88
C ALA A 387 38.39 -34.90 -0.97
N MET A 388 37.88 -33.95 -0.18
CA MET A 388 38.71 -33.20 0.76
C MET A 388 39.20 -34.11 1.90
N PRO A 389 40.52 -34.10 2.21
CA PRO A 389 41.05 -34.84 3.34
C PRO A 389 40.45 -34.30 4.64
N LYS A 390 40.08 -35.20 5.56
CA LYS A 390 39.63 -34.81 6.90
C LYS A 390 40.72 -33.97 7.55
N ILE A 391 40.38 -32.76 8.00
CA ILE A 391 41.29 -31.92 8.78
C ILE A 391 41.64 -32.74 10.04
N PRO A 392 42.93 -32.99 10.33
CA PRO A 392 43.32 -33.70 11.55
C PRO A 392 42.77 -32.94 12.76
N ASP A 393 42.10 -33.64 13.68
CA ASP A 393 41.62 -33.04 14.91
C ASP A 393 42.80 -32.40 15.66
N LEU A 394 42.67 -31.10 15.97
CA LEU A 394 43.65 -30.34 16.75
C LEU A 394 43.72 -30.78 18.23
N GLU A 395 43.13 -31.91 18.60
CA GLU A 395 43.15 -32.48 19.96
C GLU A 395 44.32 -33.45 20.22
N GLU A 396 45.18 -33.71 19.22
CA GLU A 396 46.44 -34.47 19.39
C GLU A 396 47.69 -33.61 19.11
N ALA A 397 47.80 -32.43 19.73
CA ALA A 397 49.05 -31.65 19.78
C ALA A 397 49.41 -31.21 21.21
#